data_AF-A0A9D6RZQ3-F1
#
_entry.id   AF-A0A9D6RZQ3-F1
#
_cell.length_a   1.000
_cell.length_b   1.000
_cell.length_c   1.000
_cell.angle_alpha   90.00
_cell.angle_beta   90.00
_cell.angle_gamma   90.00
#
_symmetry.space_group_name_H-M   'P 1'
#
loop_
_entity.id
_entity.type
_entity.pdbx_description
1 polymer ?
#
loop_
_entity_poly.entity_id
_entity_poly.type
_entity_poly.pdbx_seq_one_letter_code
_entity_poly.pdbx_strand_id
1 'polypeptide(L)'
;MTRGEKLYEGKAKILYATEDPQLVIQYFKDDATAFNAQKRGTIVDKGVVNNQISVHLFQWLEREGVPTHFVKQLSDREMLVKRLEIIPLEVTIRNIVAGGMAKMLGLEEGIVLKQPVFEWHYKSDALGDPLINDDHIFALGAATAQELAHIRQQSYRVNDVLKRYFAQRSIDLVDFKLEFGRCQDKILLGDEISPDTCRFWEQGTKRKLDKDRFRRDLGDIEAAYQEMLNRVIGAPAAR
;
A
#
# COMPACT_ATOMS: atom_id res chain seq x y z
N MET A 1 -1.79 -17.79 18.93
CA MET A 1 -0.52 -17.03 18.86
C MET A 1 -0.78 -15.73 19.61
N THR A 2 0.01 -15.43 20.63
CA THR A 2 -0.25 -14.33 21.56
C THR A 2 0.57 -13.10 21.16
N ARG A 3 0.01 -11.90 21.28
CA ARG A 3 0.77 -10.65 21.06
C ARG A 3 1.86 -10.52 22.12
N GLY A 4 3.10 -10.35 21.69
CA GLY A 4 4.22 -9.93 22.54
C GLY A 4 4.25 -8.41 22.72
N GLU A 5 5.45 -7.88 23.01
CA GLU A 5 5.66 -6.45 23.18
C GLU A 5 5.41 -5.65 21.89
N LYS A 6 5.11 -4.35 22.06
CA LYS A 6 4.95 -3.41 20.94
C LYS A 6 6.32 -3.00 20.43
N LEU A 7 6.66 -3.44 19.22
CA LEU A 7 7.95 -3.15 18.57
C LEU A 7 7.97 -1.77 17.90
N TYR A 8 6.87 -1.42 17.25
CA TYR A 8 6.75 -0.19 16.47
C TYR A 8 5.29 0.24 16.40
N GLU A 9 5.04 1.54 16.46
CA GLU A 9 3.73 2.13 16.20
C GLU A 9 3.86 3.25 15.17
N GLY A 10 3.27 3.02 14.00
CA GLY A 10 3.17 4.00 12.94
C GLY A 10 1.82 4.72 12.95
N LYS A 11 1.60 5.50 11.89
CA LYS A 11 0.37 6.32 11.71
C LYS A 11 -0.90 5.47 11.67
N ALA A 12 -0.89 4.31 11.01
CA ALA A 12 -2.07 3.48 10.79
C ALA A 12 -1.95 2.06 11.37
N LYS A 13 -0.77 1.65 11.84
CA LYS A 13 -0.47 0.25 12.17
C LYS A 13 0.45 0.13 13.38
N ILE A 14 0.36 -0.99 14.07
CA ILE A 14 1.26 -1.36 15.17
C ILE A 14 1.88 -2.72 14.83
N LEU A 15 3.19 -2.87 15.05
CA LEU A 15 3.87 -4.16 14.97
C LEU A 15 4.13 -4.68 16.39
N TYR A 16 3.69 -5.91 16.65
CA TYR A 16 3.95 -6.63 17.90
C TYR A 16 4.91 -7.80 17.65
N ALA A 17 5.77 -8.05 18.63
CA ALA A 17 6.62 -9.23 18.65
C ALA A 17 5.79 -10.51 18.76
N THR A 18 6.38 -11.63 18.34
CA THR A 18 5.88 -12.97 18.60
C THR A 18 6.96 -13.81 19.29
N GLU A 19 6.63 -15.04 19.68
CA GLU A 19 7.61 -16.00 20.19
C GLU A 19 8.67 -16.37 19.13
N ASP A 20 8.34 -16.26 17.85
CA ASP A 20 9.29 -16.43 16.74
C ASP A 20 9.88 -15.06 16.35
N PRO A 21 11.20 -14.83 16.50
CA PRO A 21 11.82 -13.54 16.17
C PRO A 21 11.77 -13.19 14.68
N GLN A 22 11.49 -14.16 13.80
CA GLN A 22 11.34 -13.96 12.36
C GLN A 22 9.92 -13.54 11.97
N LEU A 23 8.97 -13.55 12.90
CA LEU A 23 7.57 -13.22 12.66
C LEU A 23 7.09 -12.08 13.56
N VAL A 24 6.25 -11.21 13.02
CA VAL A 24 5.61 -10.12 13.76
C VAL A 24 4.12 -10.11 13.47
N ILE A 25 3.33 -9.63 14.44
CA ILE A 25 1.90 -9.39 14.25
C ILE A 25 1.72 -7.94 13.82
N GLN A 26 1.13 -7.74 12.65
CA GLN A 26 0.74 -6.44 12.15
C GLN A 26 -0.73 -6.17 12.49
N TYR A 27 -0.95 -5.17 13.35
CA TYR A 27 -2.26 -4.72 13.79
C TYR A 27 -2.66 -3.43 13.06
N PHE A 28 -3.88 -3.38 12.52
CA PHE A 28 -4.41 -2.22 11.80
C PHE A 28 -5.32 -1.37 12.71
N LYS A 29 -4.98 -0.08 12.82
CA LYS A 29 -5.73 0.94 13.58
C LYS A 29 -6.79 1.62 12.71
N ASP A 30 -7.76 2.23 13.37
CA ASP A 30 -8.77 3.10 12.72
C ASP A 30 -8.28 4.55 12.51
N ASP A 31 -7.09 4.84 13.02
CA ASP A 31 -6.40 6.13 12.87
C ASP A 31 -6.24 6.49 11.38
N ALA A 32 -6.74 7.67 11.01
CA ALA A 32 -6.60 8.25 9.70
C ALA A 32 -5.78 9.53 9.78
N THR A 33 -4.73 9.62 8.95
CA THR A 33 -3.87 10.79 8.87
C THR A 33 -3.70 11.25 7.43
N ALA A 34 -3.69 12.55 7.18
CA ALA A 34 -3.38 13.16 5.88
C ALA A 34 -2.43 14.36 6.03
N PHE A 35 -1.80 14.77 4.92
CA PHE A 35 -0.88 15.91 4.84
C PHE A 35 0.22 15.86 5.92
N ASN A 36 1.01 14.78 5.96
CA ASN A 36 2.05 14.57 6.97
C ASN A 36 1.56 14.72 8.42
N ALA A 37 0.42 14.11 8.72
CA ALA A 37 -0.25 14.12 10.02
C ALA A 37 -0.73 15.49 10.52
N GLN A 38 -0.80 16.51 9.64
CA GLN A 38 -1.47 17.79 9.91
C GLN A 38 -2.99 17.62 10.03
N LYS A 39 -3.56 16.65 9.30
CA LYS A 39 -4.94 16.21 9.47
C LYS A 39 -4.96 14.84 10.13
N ARG A 40 -5.71 14.72 11.22
CA ARG A 40 -5.91 13.49 11.98
C ARG A 40 -7.39 13.27 12.24
N GLY A 41 -7.81 12.01 12.27
CA GLY A 41 -9.17 11.61 12.58
C GLY A 41 -9.26 10.10 12.73
N THR A 42 -10.47 9.61 12.91
CA THR A 42 -10.79 8.19 12.99
C THR A 42 -11.78 7.87 11.90
N ILE A 43 -11.53 6.80 11.13
CA ILE A 43 -12.51 6.23 10.20
C ILE A 43 -12.93 4.90 10.83
N VAL A 44 -14.21 4.77 11.16
CA VAL A 44 -14.70 3.59 11.91
C VAL A 44 -14.47 2.32 11.08
N ASP A 45 -13.91 1.29 11.72
CA ASP A 45 -13.61 -0.02 11.12
C ASP A 45 -12.63 0.00 9.94
N LYS A 46 -11.95 1.13 9.70
CA LYS A 46 -10.91 1.26 8.67
C LYS A 46 -9.83 0.20 8.80
N GLY A 47 -9.41 -0.09 10.03
CA GLY A 47 -8.39 -1.10 10.30
C GLY A 47 -8.85 -2.52 9.95
N VAL A 48 -10.13 -2.83 10.17
CA VAL A 48 -10.73 -4.12 9.76
C VAL A 48 -10.72 -4.24 8.24
N VAL A 49 -11.25 -3.22 7.55
CA VAL A 49 -11.31 -3.18 6.09
C VAL A 49 -9.91 -3.30 5.47
N ASN A 50 -8.95 -2.51 5.94
CA ASN A 50 -7.60 -2.50 5.40
C ASN A 50 -6.88 -3.83 5.61
N ASN A 51 -7.06 -4.46 6.78
CA ASN A 51 -6.48 -5.78 7.03
C ASN A 51 -7.07 -6.83 6.10
N GLN A 52 -8.40 -6.93 6.00
CA GLN A 52 -9.06 -7.93 5.16
C GLN A 52 -8.74 -7.75 3.67
N ILE A 53 -8.70 -6.50 3.16
CA ILE A 53 -8.28 -6.21 1.78
C ILE A 53 -6.80 -6.59 1.59
N SER A 54 -5.92 -6.19 2.50
CA SER A 54 -4.48 -6.50 2.40
C SER A 54 -4.22 -8.00 2.39
N VAL A 55 -4.86 -8.75 3.29
CA VAL A 55 -4.80 -10.22 3.34
C VAL A 55 -5.19 -10.82 1.99
N HIS A 56 -6.34 -10.42 1.44
CA HIS A 56 -6.83 -10.95 0.17
C HIS A 56 -5.86 -10.64 -0.98
N LEU A 57 -5.39 -9.39 -1.07
CA LEU A 57 -4.50 -8.96 -2.14
C LEU A 57 -3.11 -9.58 -2.04
N PHE A 58 -2.55 -9.77 -0.84
CA PHE A 58 -1.30 -10.51 -0.66
C PHE A 58 -1.44 -11.97 -1.10
N GLN A 59 -2.51 -12.65 -0.71
CA GLN A 59 -2.78 -14.02 -1.17
C GLN A 59 -2.92 -14.09 -2.71
N TRP A 60 -3.59 -13.11 -3.32
CA TRP A 60 -3.72 -13.03 -4.77
C TRP A 60 -2.35 -12.81 -5.45
N LEU A 61 -1.55 -11.88 -4.94
CA LEU A 61 -0.22 -11.57 -5.43
C LEU A 61 0.74 -12.76 -5.33
N GLU A 62 0.68 -13.54 -4.24
CA GLU A 62 1.48 -14.75 -4.09
C GLU A 62 1.09 -15.83 -5.10
N ARG A 63 -0.20 -16.00 -5.41
CA ARG A 63 -0.67 -16.91 -6.48
C ARG A 63 -0.16 -16.47 -7.85
N GLU A 64 -0.05 -15.17 -8.08
CA GLU A 64 0.52 -14.58 -9.29
C GLU A 64 2.06 -14.50 -9.24
N GLY A 65 2.70 -15.11 -8.24
CA GLY A 65 4.16 -15.27 -8.12
C GLY A 65 4.92 -14.03 -7.64
N VAL A 66 4.27 -13.10 -6.96
CA VAL A 66 4.91 -11.99 -6.26
C VAL A 66 5.16 -12.39 -4.80
N PRO A 67 6.43 -12.45 -4.34
CA PRO A 67 6.73 -12.87 -2.97
C PRO A 67 6.41 -11.76 -1.96
N THR A 68 5.70 -12.12 -0.88
CA THR A 68 5.26 -11.16 0.15
C THR A 68 5.72 -11.56 1.55
N HIS A 69 5.58 -10.63 2.49
CA HIS A 69 5.77 -10.90 3.91
C HIS A 69 4.58 -11.62 4.55
N PHE A 70 3.44 -11.75 3.88
CA PHE A 70 2.24 -12.32 4.46
C PHE A 70 2.45 -13.79 4.82
N VAL A 71 1.89 -14.21 5.96
CA VAL A 71 1.92 -15.61 6.40
C VAL A 71 0.50 -16.14 6.58
N LYS A 72 -0.30 -15.49 7.42
CA LYS A 72 -1.71 -15.82 7.63
C LYS A 72 -2.46 -14.70 8.34
N GLN A 73 -3.78 -14.67 8.16
CA GLN A 73 -4.66 -13.83 8.97
C GLN A 73 -4.79 -14.40 10.39
N LEU A 74 -4.83 -13.53 11.40
CA LEU A 74 -5.01 -13.91 12.81
C LEU A 74 -6.36 -13.47 13.36
N SER A 75 -6.84 -12.28 12.94
CA SER A 75 -8.15 -11.74 13.31
C SER A 75 -8.61 -10.74 12.23
N ASP A 76 -9.73 -10.08 12.46
CA ASP A 76 -10.23 -9.01 11.58
C ASP A 76 -9.28 -7.82 11.49
N ARG A 77 -8.42 -7.60 12.49
CA ARG A 77 -7.47 -6.47 12.54
C ARG A 77 -6.01 -6.88 12.46
N GLU A 78 -5.73 -8.18 12.40
CA GLU A 78 -4.38 -8.70 12.51
C GLU A 78 -4.05 -9.70 11.43
N MET A 79 -2.82 -9.57 10.93
CA MET A 79 -2.15 -10.60 10.16
C MET A 79 -0.77 -10.89 10.75
N LEU A 80 -0.37 -12.14 10.64
CA LEU A 80 0.99 -12.61 10.89
C LEU A 80 1.82 -12.38 9.64
N VAL A 81 2.96 -11.73 9.79
CA VAL A 81 3.87 -11.42 8.69
C VAL A 81 5.31 -11.76 9.06
N LYS A 82 6.14 -12.02 8.05
CA LYS A 82 7.59 -12.12 8.18
C LYS A 82 8.13 -10.77 8.60
N ARG A 83 9.03 -10.78 9.59
CA ARG A 83 9.77 -9.59 10.01
C ARG A 83 10.74 -9.21 8.88
N LEU A 84 10.61 -7.97 8.40
CA LEU A 84 11.49 -7.42 7.37
C LEU A 84 12.40 -6.35 7.96
N GLU A 85 13.63 -6.28 7.44
CA GLU A 85 14.42 -5.05 7.50
C GLU A 85 13.94 -4.14 6.35
N ILE A 86 13.13 -3.13 6.69
CA ILE A 86 12.54 -2.24 5.69
C ILE A 86 13.63 -1.43 4.99
N ILE A 87 13.65 -1.50 3.67
CA ILE A 87 14.45 -0.60 2.83
C ILE A 87 13.77 0.78 2.92
N PRO A 88 14.49 1.87 3.25
CA PRO A 88 13.88 3.17 3.58
C PRO A 88 13.41 3.93 2.32
N LEU A 89 12.65 3.25 1.47
CA LEU A 89 12.14 3.72 0.19
C LEU A 89 10.66 3.35 0.08
N GLU A 90 9.85 4.31 -0.32
CA GLU A 90 8.48 4.06 -0.78
C GLU A 90 8.48 4.10 -2.31
N VAL A 91 7.87 3.09 -2.92
CA VAL A 91 7.72 3.01 -4.37
C VAL A 91 6.32 3.41 -4.74
N THR A 92 6.17 4.42 -5.59
CA THR A 92 4.87 4.76 -6.18
C THR A 92 4.82 4.35 -7.64
N ILE A 93 3.77 3.62 -8.03
CA ILE A 93 3.42 3.40 -9.44
C ILE A 93 2.17 4.19 -9.76
N ARG A 94 2.20 4.96 -10.86
CA ARG A 94 1.06 5.76 -11.33
C ARG A 94 0.62 5.30 -12.71
N ASN A 95 -0.66 4.99 -12.87
CA ASN A 95 -1.29 4.68 -14.16
C ASN A 95 -2.07 5.88 -14.71
N ILE A 96 -2.60 6.71 -13.80
CA ILE A 96 -3.41 7.89 -14.11
C ILE A 96 -2.86 9.06 -13.29
N VAL A 97 -2.80 10.25 -13.89
CA VAL A 97 -2.36 11.48 -13.20
C VAL A 97 -3.32 11.79 -12.06
N ALA A 98 -2.79 11.85 -10.83
CA ALA A 98 -3.52 12.24 -9.63
C ALA A 98 -2.55 12.72 -8.54
N GLY A 99 -3.10 13.38 -7.50
CA GLY A 99 -2.39 13.64 -6.25
C GLY A 99 -1.05 14.38 -6.43
N GLY A 100 0.02 13.81 -5.88
CA GLY A 100 1.36 14.43 -5.88
C GLY A 100 1.88 14.76 -7.29
N MET A 101 1.69 13.86 -8.26
CA MET A 101 2.12 14.07 -9.64
C MET A 101 1.35 15.21 -10.31
N ALA A 102 0.03 15.25 -10.14
CA ALA A 102 -0.81 16.32 -10.68
C ALA A 102 -0.34 17.69 -10.18
N LYS A 103 -0.08 17.81 -8.87
CA LYS A 103 0.45 19.03 -8.25
C LYS A 103 1.87 19.38 -8.74
N MET A 104 2.76 18.40 -8.77
CA MET A 104 4.18 18.60 -9.12
C MET A 104 4.35 19.06 -10.57
N LEU A 105 3.57 18.49 -11.50
CA LEU A 105 3.70 18.76 -12.93
C LEU A 105 2.68 19.79 -13.46
N GLY A 106 1.77 20.28 -12.62
CA GLY A 106 0.71 21.20 -13.04
C GLY A 106 -0.27 20.57 -14.03
N LEU A 107 -0.55 19.28 -13.88
CA LEU A 107 -1.42 18.50 -14.76
C LEU A 107 -2.80 18.28 -14.13
N GLU A 108 -3.81 18.17 -14.98
CA GLU A 108 -5.17 17.81 -14.54
C GLU A 108 -5.25 16.34 -14.09
N GLU A 109 -6.05 16.07 -13.05
CA GLU A 109 -6.30 14.69 -12.62
C GLU A 109 -7.12 13.92 -13.66
N GLY A 110 -6.79 12.64 -13.85
CA GLY A 110 -7.56 11.73 -14.70
C GLY A 110 -6.98 11.53 -16.10
N ILE A 111 -5.84 12.14 -16.41
CA ILE A 111 -5.08 11.83 -17.63
C ILE A 111 -4.52 10.42 -17.51
N VAL A 112 -4.94 9.52 -18.40
CA VAL A 112 -4.38 8.16 -18.50
C VAL A 112 -2.99 8.26 -19.10
N LEU A 113 -1.99 7.71 -18.40
CA LEU A 113 -0.60 7.75 -18.83
C LEU A 113 -0.38 6.73 -19.95
N LYS A 114 0.45 7.09 -20.94
CA LYS A 114 0.83 6.19 -22.05
C LYS A 114 1.59 4.94 -21.56
N GLN A 115 2.28 5.08 -20.43
CA GLN A 115 2.94 4.00 -19.70
C GLN A 115 2.92 4.34 -18.20
N PRO A 116 2.92 3.34 -17.29
CA PRO A 116 2.95 3.63 -15.87
C PRO A 116 4.24 4.35 -15.49
N VAL A 117 4.12 5.32 -14.57
CA VAL A 117 5.26 6.06 -14.02
C VAL A 117 5.69 5.42 -12.71
N PHE A 118 7.00 5.20 -12.56
CA PHE A 118 7.64 4.71 -11.35
C PHE A 118 8.37 5.85 -10.64
N GLU A 119 8.17 6.00 -9.35
CA GLU A 119 8.80 7.03 -8.52
C GLU A 119 9.33 6.45 -7.20
N TRP A 120 10.54 6.89 -6.81
CA TRP A 120 11.11 6.64 -5.49
C TRP A 120 10.82 7.80 -4.55
N HIS A 121 10.39 7.50 -3.34
CA HIS A 121 10.30 8.47 -2.25
C HIS A 121 11.15 7.99 -1.08
N TYR A 122 11.93 8.88 -0.48
CA TYR A 122 12.71 8.55 0.71
C TYR A 122 11.78 8.41 1.91
N LYS A 123 11.73 7.25 2.57
CA LYS A 123 10.81 7.03 3.70
C LYS A 123 11.27 7.83 4.93
N SER A 124 10.70 9.02 5.12
CA SER A 124 11.01 9.92 6.21
C SER A 124 9.84 10.86 6.49
N ASP A 125 9.04 10.49 7.48
CA ASP A 125 7.89 11.29 7.94
C ASP A 125 8.28 12.74 8.29
N ALA A 126 9.48 12.94 8.82
CA ALA A 126 9.99 14.26 9.20
C ALA A 126 10.30 15.16 7.98
N LEU A 127 10.69 14.56 6.86
CA LEU A 127 10.97 15.26 5.61
C LEU A 127 9.77 15.28 4.65
N GLY A 128 8.68 14.60 5.02
CA GLY A 128 7.49 14.49 4.19
C GLY A 128 7.67 13.62 2.95
N ASP A 129 8.47 12.57 3.09
CA ASP A 129 8.71 11.54 2.07
C ASP A 129 9.12 12.10 0.69
N PRO A 130 10.27 12.82 0.59
CA PRO A 130 10.63 13.53 -0.63
C PRO A 130 10.89 12.58 -1.80
N LEU A 131 10.52 13.02 -3.01
CA LEU A 131 10.87 12.35 -4.26
C LEU A 131 12.40 12.36 -4.43
N ILE A 132 12.97 11.21 -4.76
CA ILE A 132 14.41 11.04 -4.99
C ILE A 132 14.69 10.24 -6.26
N ASN A 133 15.94 10.27 -6.74
CA ASN A 133 16.41 9.47 -7.86
C ASN A 133 17.39 8.39 -7.39
N ASP A 134 17.86 7.54 -8.31
CA ASP A 134 18.79 6.45 -8.01
C ASP A 134 20.12 6.97 -7.43
N ASP A 135 20.62 8.14 -7.87
CA ASP A 135 21.86 8.73 -7.35
C ASP A 135 21.76 9.08 -5.86
N HIS A 136 20.64 9.67 -5.43
CA HIS A 136 20.41 9.93 -4.00
C HIS A 136 20.41 8.63 -3.20
N ILE A 137 19.79 7.56 -3.74
CA ILE A 137 19.70 6.26 -3.06
C ILE A 137 21.09 5.65 -2.87
N PHE A 138 21.92 5.68 -3.92
CA PHE A 138 23.28 5.16 -3.87
C PHE A 138 24.18 6.00 -2.96
N ALA A 139 24.08 7.33 -3.03
CA ALA A 139 24.85 8.24 -2.19
C ALA A 139 24.52 8.06 -0.69
N LEU A 140 23.28 7.74 -0.36
CA LEU A 140 22.82 7.47 1.01
C LEU A 140 23.08 6.02 1.46
N GLY A 141 23.52 5.13 0.55
CA GLY A 141 23.69 3.71 0.86
C GLY A 141 22.38 2.99 1.22
N ALA A 142 21.23 3.50 0.78
CA ALA A 142 19.92 2.97 1.18
C ALA A 142 19.59 1.61 0.53
N ALA A 143 20.05 1.39 -0.69
CA ALA A 143 19.88 0.13 -1.41
C ALA A 143 20.97 -0.05 -2.49
N THR A 144 21.23 -1.31 -2.87
CA THR A 144 22.14 -1.65 -3.96
C THR A 144 21.45 -1.59 -5.32
N ALA A 145 22.23 -1.51 -6.41
CA ALA A 145 21.69 -1.52 -7.77
C ALA A 145 20.86 -2.78 -8.08
N GLN A 146 21.26 -3.94 -7.55
CA GLN A 146 20.53 -5.19 -7.72
C GLN A 146 19.17 -5.15 -6.99
N GLU A 147 19.13 -4.57 -5.79
CA GLU A 147 17.89 -4.39 -5.04
C GLU A 147 16.94 -3.44 -5.77
N LEU A 148 17.43 -2.30 -6.27
CA LEU A 148 16.61 -1.35 -7.04
C LEU A 148 16.04 -1.95 -8.31
N ALA A 149 16.85 -2.70 -9.06
CA ALA A 149 16.39 -3.42 -10.25
C ALA A 149 15.30 -4.45 -9.90
N HIS A 150 15.51 -5.23 -8.84
CA HIS A 150 14.53 -6.21 -8.38
C HIS A 150 13.22 -5.55 -7.93
N ILE A 151 13.29 -4.53 -7.08
CA ILE A 151 12.12 -3.78 -6.60
C ILE A 151 11.37 -3.18 -7.78
N ARG A 152 12.06 -2.54 -8.72
CA ARG A 152 11.43 -1.96 -9.92
C ARG A 152 10.67 -3.02 -10.73
N GLN A 153 11.29 -4.18 -10.95
CA GLN A 153 10.66 -5.30 -11.65
C GLN A 153 9.42 -5.80 -10.91
N GLN A 154 9.52 -6.02 -9.59
CA GLN A 154 8.38 -6.48 -8.79
C GLN A 154 7.25 -5.45 -8.74
N SER A 155 7.55 -4.16 -8.63
CA SER A 155 6.53 -3.10 -8.62
C SER A 155 5.73 -3.02 -9.92
N TYR A 156 6.38 -3.19 -11.07
CA TYR A 156 5.65 -3.29 -12.35
C TYR A 156 4.82 -4.57 -12.45
N ARG A 157 5.34 -5.71 -11.96
CA ARG A 157 4.57 -6.96 -11.88
C ARG A 157 3.33 -6.81 -11.00
N VAL A 158 3.47 -6.19 -9.82
CA VAL A 158 2.35 -5.87 -8.93
C VAL A 158 1.35 -4.98 -9.66
N ASN A 159 1.80 -3.95 -10.38
CA ASN A 159 0.92 -3.08 -11.16
C ASN A 159 0.10 -3.88 -12.19
N ASP A 160 0.75 -4.73 -12.99
CA ASP A 160 0.07 -5.48 -14.04
C ASP A 160 -0.94 -6.50 -13.48
N VAL A 161 -0.63 -7.12 -12.34
CA VAL A 161 -1.55 -8.02 -11.64
C VAL A 161 -2.74 -7.24 -11.08
N LEU A 162 -2.49 -6.19 -10.28
CA LEU A 162 -3.54 -5.45 -9.60
C LEU A 162 -4.41 -4.65 -10.58
N LYS A 163 -3.83 -4.07 -11.64
CA LYS A 163 -4.60 -3.35 -12.66
C LYS A 163 -5.60 -4.26 -13.37
N ARG A 164 -5.20 -5.49 -13.73
CA ARG A 164 -6.13 -6.50 -14.28
C ARG A 164 -7.19 -6.92 -13.25
N TYR A 165 -6.76 -7.17 -12.01
CA TYR A 165 -7.63 -7.57 -10.91
C TYR A 165 -8.75 -6.55 -10.63
N PHE A 166 -8.41 -5.27 -10.56
CA PHE A 166 -9.35 -4.19 -10.26
C PHE A 166 -10.22 -3.81 -11.46
N ALA A 167 -9.70 -3.91 -12.69
CA ALA A 167 -10.50 -3.67 -13.89
C ALA A 167 -11.71 -4.63 -13.98
N GLN A 168 -11.54 -5.90 -13.60
CA GLN A 168 -12.64 -6.88 -13.53
C GLN A 168 -13.69 -6.56 -12.45
N ARG A 169 -13.39 -5.61 -11.55
CA ARG A 169 -14.24 -5.17 -10.44
C ARG A 169 -14.75 -3.74 -10.63
N SER A 170 -14.70 -3.25 -11.87
CA SER A 170 -15.11 -1.89 -12.26
C SER A 170 -14.40 -0.80 -11.45
N ILE A 171 -13.10 -1.02 -11.17
CA ILE A 171 -12.23 -0.09 -10.45
C ILE A 171 -11.00 0.22 -11.31
N ASP A 172 -10.73 1.51 -11.49
CA ASP A 172 -9.46 1.99 -12.02
C ASP A 172 -8.44 2.10 -10.89
N LEU A 173 -7.33 1.36 -11.03
CA LEU A 173 -6.15 1.50 -10.17
C LEU A 173 -5.33 2.70 -10.64
N VAL A 174 -5.59 3.86 -10.04
CA VAL A 174 -5.02 5.16 -10.44
C VAL A 174 -3.53 5.23 -10.15
N ASP A 175 -3.18 5.01 -8.88
CA ASP A 175 -1.82 4.87 -8.40
C ASP A 175 -1.81 4.06 -7.10
N PHE A 176 -0.64 3.59 -6.68
CA PHE A 176 -0.45 2.94 -5.40
C PHE A 176 0.99 3.04 -4.93
N LYS A 177 1.16 2.85 -3.62
CA LYS A 177 2.44 2.89 -2.92
C LYS A 177 2.79 1.51 -2.37
N LEU A 178 4.02 1.07 -2.55
CA LEU A 178 4.57 -0.16 -2.00
C LEU A 178 5.79 0.11 -1.13
N GLU A 179 6.05 -0.80 -0.20
CA GLU A 179 7.28 -0.84 0.58
C GLU A 179 7.85 -2.27 0.52
N PHE A 180 9.17 -2.35 0.43
CA PHE A 180 9.89 -3.61 0.36
C PHE A 180 10.88 -3.70 1.52
N GLY A 181 11.19 -4.93 1.92
CA GLY A 181 12.20 -5.16 2.94
C GLY A 181 12.98 -6.43 2.71
N ARG A 182 14.19 -6.45 3.29
CA ARG A 182 15.09 -7.59 3.28
C ARG A 182 14.61 -8.61 4.30
N CYS A 183 14.61 -9.88 3.90
CA CYS A 183 14.32 -11.01 4.75
C CYS A 183 15.24 -12.15 4.33
N GLN A 184 16.31 -12.36 5.11
CA GLN A 184 17.42 -13.25 4.70
C GLN A 184 17.95 -12.81 3.33
N ASP A 185 18.12 -13.73 2.37
CA ASP A 185 18.63 -13.45 1.02
C ASP A 185 17.54 -13.00 0.03
N LYS A 186 16.36 -12.58 0.52
CA LYS A 186 15.21 -12.21 -0.33
C LYS A 186 14.72 -10.80 -0.04
N ILE A 187 14.23 -10.14 -1.08
CA ILE A 187 13.44 -8.91 -0.96
C ILE A 187 11.98 -9.32 -1.08
N LEU A 188 11.18 -8.93 -0.09
CA LEU A 188 9.76 -9.24 -0.03
C LEU A 188 8.95 -7.95 -0.06
N LEU A 189 7.79 -8.01 -0.72
CA LEU A 189 6.77 -6.98 -0.59
C LEU A 189 6.19 -7.00 0.84
N GLY A 190 6.19 -5.84 1.50
CA GLY A 190 5.71 -5.68 2.87
C GLY A 190 4.59 -4.64 3.03
N ASP A 191 4.51 -4.09 4.23
CA ASP A 191 3.53 -3.06 4.63
C ASP A 191 2.05 -3.46 4.41
N GLU A 192 1.31 -2.76 3.54
CA GLU A 192 -0.10 -3.03 3.25
C GLU A 192 -0.46 -2.67 1.80
N ILE A 193 -1.53 -3.28 1.29
CA ILE A 193 -2.20 -2.85 0.05
C ILE A 193 -3.67 -2.66 0.37
N SER A 194 -4.11 -1.41 0.45
CA SER A 194 -5.44 -1.05 0.91
C SER A 194 -5.89 0.30 0.33
N PRO A 195 -7.13 0.74 0.58
CA PRO A 195 -7.58 2.09 0.22
C PRO A 195 -6.77 3.23 0.90
N ASP A 196 -5.94 2.94 1.90
CA ASP A 196 -4.98 3.91 2.46
C ASP A 196 -3.76 4.14 1.57
N THR A 197 -3.29 3.09 0.88
CA THR A 197 -2.04 3.07 0.09
C THR A 197 -2.26 3.08 -1.42
N CYS A 198 -3.51 2.91 -1.88
CA CYS A 198 -3.90 2.94 -3.28
C CYS A 198 -4.93 4.05 -3.54
N ARG A 199 -4.93 4.60 -4.76
CA ARG A 199 -6.05 5.38 -5.29
C ARG A 199 -6.93 4.51 -6.16
N PHE A 200 -8.20 4.43 -5.81
CA PHE A 200 -9.21 3.61 -6.45
C PHE A 200 -10.34 4.50 -6.94
N TRP A 201 -10.55 4.55 -8.24
CA TRP A 201 -11.70 5.27 -8.80
C TRP A 201 -12.69 4.27 -9.40
N GLU A 202 -13.96 4.47 -9.11
CA GLU A 202 -15.03 3.73 -9.76
C GLU A 202 -15.05 4.04 -11.27
N GLN A 203 -15.07 3.00 -12.10
CA GLN A 203 -15.14 3.16 -13.55
C GLN A 203 -16.45 3.84 -13.95
N GLY A 204 -16.38 4.71 -14.96
CA GLY A 204 -17.52 5.50 -15.46
C GLY A 204 -17.78 6.77 -14.65
N THR A 205 -17.94 6.68 -13.33
CA THR A 205 -18.23 7.85 -12.47
C THR A 205 -17.00 8.59 -11.99
N LYS A 206 -15.84 7.92 -11.97
CA LYS A 206 -14.59 8.38 -11.34
C LYS A 206 -14.75 8.72 -9.84
N ARG A 207 -15.77 8.17 -9.17
CA ARG A 207 -15.97 8.34 -7.72
C ARG A 207 -14.77 7.74 -7.00
N LYS A 208 -14.15 8.53 -6.11
CA LYS A 208 -13.01 8.08 -5.31
C LYS A 208 -13.49 7.12 -4.23
N LEU A 209 -12.88 5.95 -4.16
CA LEU A 209 -13.17 4.86 -3.22
C LEU A 209 -12.01 4.62 -2.23
N ASP A 210 -11.21 5.67 -2.01
CA ASP A 210 -9.96 5.61 -1.26
C ASP A 210 -9.81 6.76 -0.27
N LYS A 211 -8.66 6.79 0.41
CA LYS A 211 -8.33 7.78 1.43
C LYS A 211 -8.41 9.24 0.95
N ASP A 212 -8.40 9.53 -0.36
CA ASP A 212 -8.65 10.88 -0.87
C ASP A 212 -10.01 11.44 -0.42
N ARG A 213 -11.01 10.60 -0.12
CA ARG A 213 -12.26 11.05 0.49
C ARG A 213 -12.03 11.73 1.85
N PHE A 214 -11.17 11.14 2.67
CA PHE A 214 -10.70 11.76 3.92
C PHE A 214 -9.79 12.96 3.66
N ARG A 215 -8.85 12.87 2.71
CA ARG A 215 -7.91 13.97 2.42
C ARG A 215 -8.64 15.25 1.97
N ARG A 216 -9.74 15.11 1.21
CA ARG A 216 -10.45 16.21 0.55
C ARG A 216 -11.85 16.48 1.10
N ASP A 217 -12.20 15.90 2.25
CA ASP A 217 -13.50 16.11 2.92
C ASP A 217 -14.71 15.79 2.02
N LEU A 218 -14.63 14.71 1.24
CA LEU A 218 -15.67 14.33 0.28
C LEU A 218 -16.88 13.59 0.92
N GLY A 219 -16.85 13.38 2.24
CA GLY A 219 -17.85 12.58 2.97
C GLY A 219 -17.85 11.10 2.56
N ASP A 220 -18.76 10.31 3.15
CA ASP A 220 -19.02 8.91 2.77
C ASP A 220 -17.76 8.01 2.75
N ILE A 221 -16.89 8.20 3.73
CA ILE A 221 -15.56 7.57 3.76
C ILE A 221 -15.69 6.10 4.13
N GLU A 222 -16.41 5.80 5.21
CA GLU A 222 -16.65 4.44 5.70
C GLU A 222 -17.37 3.59 4.64
N ALA A 223 -18.39 4.14 3.99
CA ALA A 223 -19.13 3.42 2.95
C ALA A 223 -18.25 3.12 1.73
N ALA A 224 -17.39 4.05 1.32
CA ALA A 224 -16.44 3.81 0.24
C ALA A 224 -15.43 2.69 0.57
N TYR A 225 -14.96 2.63 1.82
CA TYR A 225 -14.08 1.55 2.29
C TYR A 225 -14.81 0.20 2.32
N GLN A 226 -16.05 0.16 2.84
CA GLN A 226 -16.88 -1.05 2.83
C GLN A 226 -17.21 -1.51 1.40
N GLU A 227 -17.44 -0.57 0.49
CA GLU A 227 -17.65 -0.89 -0.91
C GLU A 227 -16.41 -1.52 -1.56
N MET A 228 -15.21 -0.98 -1.28
CA MET A 228 -13.97 -1.60 -1.71
C MET A 228 -13.80 -3.01 -1.14
N LEU A 229 -14.13 -3.21 0.14
CA LEU A 229 -14.10 -4.54 0.76
C LEU A 229 -15.01 -5.52 0.01
N ASN A 230 -16.25 -5.11 -0.26
CA ASN A 230 -17.23 -5.91 -0.99
C ASN A 230 -16.79 -6.23 -2.42
N ARG A 231 -16.16 -5.28 -3.13
CA ARG A 231 -15.65 -5.53 -4.49
C ARG A 231 -14.42 -6.45 -4.49
N VAL A 232 -13.58 -6.38 -3.46
CA VAL A 232 -12.39 -7.24 -3.33
C VAL A 232 -12.76 -8.65 -2.90
N ILE A 233 -13.58 -8.80 -1.85
CA ILE A 233 -13.88 -10.11 -1.22
C ILE A 233 -15.18 -10.73 -1.71
N GLY A 234 -16.20 -9.91 -2.01
CA GLY A 234 -17.55 -10.36 -2.38
C GLY A 234 -17.72 -10.72 -3.85
N ALA A 235 -16.77 -10.38 -4.74
CA ALA A 235 -16.80 -10.84 -6.11
C ALA A 235 -16.36 -12.32 -6.18
N PRO A 236 -17.19 -13.25 -6.70
CA PRO A 236 -16.73 -14.61 -6.90
C PRO A 236 -15.50 -14.58 -7.82
N ALA A 237 -14.45 -15.31 -7.45
CA ALA A 237 -13.28 -15.47 -8.30
C ALA A 237 -13.76 -15.91 -9.69
N ALA A 238 -13.52 -15.08 -10.71
CA ALA A 238 -13.82 -15.44 -12.08
C ALA A 238 -13.10 -16.77 -12.35
N ARG A 239 -13.91 -17.80 -12.63
CA ARG A 239 -13.45 -19.15 -12.95
C ARG A 239 -12.77 -19.18 -14.30
#